data_AF-A0A6A0HFH6-F1
#
_entry.id   AF-A0A6A0HFH6-F1
#
_cell.length_a   1.000
_cell.length_b   1.000
_cell.length_c   1.000
_cell.angle_alpha   90.00
_cell.angle_beta   90.00
_cell.angle_gamma   90.00
#
_symmetry.space_group_name_H-M   'P 1'
#
loop_
_entity.id
_entity.type
_entity.pdbx_description
1 polymer ?
#
loop_
_entity_poly.entity_id
_entity_poly.type
_entity_poly.pdbx_seq_one_letter_code
_entity_poly.pdbx_strand_id
1 'polypeptide(L)'
;MPHATPQDTKIYHTRMGLPKHATCLFGRAGWQVSRLGFGCYRIDAVTPAHAEALAFALRNGINLIDTSTNYGDGESESLVGQVLQELIATGEVRRAEVVIVSKAGYVQGKNLALAQQREREGRPFPEMVKYMDNCWHCLHPDFLADQLDRSLARLQLDRLDVLLLHNPEYFLSHTVKQHAELNAAKDEYYRRLAAAFAFLETQVESGKISWYGISSNTLPHPASHPEFTSLERVWNIAARLAPHFGVVQFPFNLFETGAMRERNLNAGAQTVLEFARAQNLATLANRPLNAMRSGSMTRLASFETISSQQAEEIFPQQLAAVERDFAARICPELEFTHRLQNHDHIFDYAAQLAGGLHAFRNWAHWDYVRQYLIEPQSERALDYLRHLSNNAALWQRWEAEFRSALHAVLTTLAQQHSASVAEASEKIAVQLDHLAPALATTPALSQKALRVLLQSEGLHAVLLGMRRRAYVEDALHALCAEPIPNFYFDFNLWND
;
A
#
# COMPACT_ATOMS: atom_id res chain seq x y z
N MET A 1 14.80 -5.68 22.05
CA MET A 1 13.90 -6.70 21.46
C MET A 1 14.60 -7.40 20.31
N PRO A 2 14.31 -8.69 20.06
CA PRO A 2 14.88 -9.42 18.93
C PRO A 2 14.46 -8.80 17.57
N HIS A 3 15.17 -9.13 16.49
CA HIS A 3 14.84 -8.79 15.10
C HIS A 3 14.78 -10.09 14.28
N ALA A 4 14.32 -10.04 13.03
CA ALA A 4 14.20 -11.23 12.20
C ALA A 4 15.54 -11.98 12.06
N THR A 5 15.54 -13.30 12.29
CA THR A 5 16.75 -14.13 12.08
C THR A 5 16.49 -15.23 11.05
N PRO A 6 17.51 -15.66 10.27
CA PRO A 6 17.36 -16.79 9.35
C PRO A 6 16.87 -18.06 10.03
N GLN A 7 17.31 -18.30 11.26
CA GLN A 7 16.92 -19.48 12.03
C GLN A 7 15.45 -19.41 12.47
N ASP A 8 15.01 -18.31 13.06
CA ASP A 8 13.66 -18.19 13.61
C ASP A 8 12.60 -18.09 12.51
N THR A 9 12.88 -17.36 11.42
CA THR A 9 11.98 -17.32 10.26
C THR A 9 11.78 -18.70 9.62
N LYS A 10 12.82 -19.54 9.58
CA LYS A 10 12.72 -20.94 9.14
C LYS A 10 11.91 -21.81 10.11
N ILE A 11 12.11 -21.64 11.42
CA ILE A 11 11.32 -22.33 12.46
C ILE A 11 9.85 -21.96 12.33
N TYR A 12 9.54 -20.68 12.13
CA TYR A 12 8.18 -20.19 11.94
C TYR A 12 7.47 -20.88 10.78
N HIS A 13 8.10 -20.98 9.60
CA HIS A 13 7.46 -21.66 8.47
C HIS A 13 7.34 -23.17 8.66
N THR A 14 8.29 -23.79 9.35
CA THR A 14 8.17 -25.21 9.75
C THR A 14 6.95 -25.41 10.66
N ARG A 15 6.71 -24.48 11.60
CA ARG A 15 5.56 -24.51 12.51
C ARG A 15 4.24 -24.27 11.78
N MET A 16 4.21 -23.33 10.85
CA MET A 16 2.99 -22.92 10.13
C MET A 16 2.59 -23.88 9.01
N GLY A 17 3.50 -24.72 8.52
CA GLY A 17 3.18 -25.80 7.59
C GLY A 17 2.78 -25.35 6.18
N LEU A 18 3.23 -24.17 5.73
CA LEU A 18 3.00 -23.74 4.35
C LEU A 18 3.69 -24.68 3.34
N PRO A 19 3.12 -24.87 2.13
CA PRO A 19 3.79 -25.59 1.07
C PRO A 19 5.16 -25.01 0.74
N LYS A 20 6.12 -25.84 0.30
CA LYS A 20 7.49 -25.38 0.00
C LYS A 20 7.53 -24.22 -1.00
N HIS A 21 6.68 -24.27 -2.03
CA HIS A 21 6.61 -23.24 -3.07
C HIS A 21 6.03 -21.90 -2.57
N ALA A 22 5.33 -21.90 -1.43
CA ALA A 22 4.74 -20.71 -0.82
C ALA A 22 5.76 -19.85 -0.05
N THR A 23 7.02 -20.29 0.03
CA THR A 23 8.08 -19.60 0.77
C THR A 23 9.36 -19.49 -0.07
N CYS A 24 10.21 -18.52 0.22
CA CYS A 24 11.53 -18.39 -0.41
C CYS A 24 12.56 -17.77 0.56
N LEU A 25 13.85 -17.90 0.23
CA LEU A 25 14.92 -17.17 0.93
C LEU A 25 14.99 -15.73 0.43
N PHE A 26 15.02 -14.77 1.35
CA PHE A 26 14.90 -13.35 1.04
C PHE A 26 16.25 -12.72 0.69
N GLY A 27 16.68 -12.88 -0.56
CA GLY A 27 17.92 -12.33 -1.10
C GLY A 27 19.14 -12.55 -0.19
N ARG A 28 20.00 -11.52 -0.08
CA ARG A 28 21.19 -11.51 0.79
C ARG A 28 20.89 -11.57 2.29
N ALA A 29 19.68 -11.22 2.72
CA ALA A 29 19.30 -11.27 4.13
C ALA A 29 19.10 -12.71 4.63
N GLY A 30 18.81 -13.66 3.74
CA GLY A 30 18.75 -15.09 4.05
C GLY A 30 17.58 -15.49 4.96
N TRP A 31 16.61 -14.61 5.21
CA TRP A 31 15.39 -14.93 5.94
C TRP A 31 14.47 -15.81 5.10
N GLN A 32 13.80 -16.79 5.73
CA GLN A 32 12.74 -17.53 5.07
C GLN A 32 11.45 -16.70 5.16
N VAL A 33 10.89 -16.28 4.02
CA VAL A 33 9.66 -15.49 3.98
C VAL A 33 8.57 -16.17 3.17
N SER A 34 7.32 -15.88 3.49
CA SER A 34 6.17 -16.16 2.63
C SER A 34 6.28 -15.38 1.31
N ARG A 35 5.90 -16.00 0.19
CA ARG A 35 5.88 -15.33 -1.13
C ARG A 35 4.75 -14.30 -1.27
N LEU A 36 3.80 -14.29 -0.32
CA LEU A 36 2.93 -13.14 -0.08
C LEU A 36 3.42 -12.36 1.14
N GLY A 37 3.43 -11.04 1.02
CA GLY A 37 3.60 -10.12 2.15
C GLY A 37 2.32 -9.35 2.43
N PHE A 38 2.11 -9.01 3.70
CA PHE A 38 1.00 -8.17 4.15
C PHE A 38 1.33 -6.70 3.92
N GLY A 39 0.71 -6.10 2.91
CA GLY A 39 0.85 -4.67 2.61
C GLY A 39 -0.07 -3.82 3.48
N CYS A 40 0.48 -2.84 4.17
CA CYS A 40 -0.23 -2.04 5.16
C CYS A 40 -0.79 -0.72 4.59
N TYR A 41 -0.92 -0.59 3.27
CA TYR A 41 -1.50 0.62 2.69
C TYR A 41 -3.02 0.68 2.91
N ARG A 42 -3.47 1.79 3.52
CA ARG A 42 -4.87 2.06 3.95
C ARG A 42 -5.37 1.14 5.06
N ILE A 43 -4.50 0.80 6.01
CA ILE A 43 -4.91 0.27 7.31
C ILE A 43 -4.52 1.24 8.42
N ASP A 44 -5.14 1.10 9.58
CA ASP A 44 -4.99 1.98 10.74
C ASP A 44 -5.23 1.20 12.03
N ALA A 45 -4.77 1.75 13.16
CA ALA A 45 -4.85 1.12 14.48
C ALA A 45 -6.26 1.15 15.08
N VAL A 46 -7.17 1.98 14.56
CA VAL A 46 -8.49 2.19 15.17
C VAL A 46 -9.57 1.25 14.61
N THR A 47 -9.34 0.67 13.43
CA THR A 47 -10.30 -0.24 12.78
C THR A 47 -10.04 -1.70 13.17
N PRO A 48 -10.94 -2.36 13.92
CA PRO A 48 -10.70 -3.71 14.43
C PRO A 48 -10.46 -4.76 13.34
N ALA A 49 -11.14 -4.63 12.19
CA ALA A 49 -10.99 -5.55 11.07
C ALA A 49 -9.56 -5.54 10.48
N HIS A 50 -8.84 -4.43 10.58
CA HIS A 50 -7.44 -4.34 10.15
C HIS A 50 -6.51 -5.15 11.07
N ALA A 51 -6.71 -5.02 12.39
CA ALA A 51 -5.99 -5.81 13.39
C ALA A 51 -6.27 -7.30 13.22
N GLU A 52 -7.53 -7.69 13.06
CA GLU A 52 -7.92 -9.07 12.82
C GLU A 52 -7.26 -9.64 11.56
N ALA A 53 -7.25 -8.88 10.46
CA ALA A 53 -6.63 -9.33 9.22
C ALA A 53 -5.12 -9.57 9.37
N LEU A 54 -4.39 -8.64 10.00
CA LEU A 54 -2.95 -8.78 10.22
C LEU A 54 -2.64 -9.96 11.17
N ALA A 55 -3.39 -10.07 12.26
CA ALA A 55 -3.21 -11.17 13.21
C ALA A 55 -3.51 -12.53 12.55
N PHE A 56 -4.57 -12.60 11.74
CA PHE A 56 -4.90 -13.81 10.99
C PHE A 56 -3.82 -14.17 9.97
N ALA A 57 -3.24 -13.20 9.25
CA ALA A 57 -2.14 -13.44 8.32
C ALA A 57 -0.90 -14.03 9.03
N LEU A 58 -0.50 -13.45 10.16
CA LEU A 58 0.62 -13.93 10.98
C LEU A 58 0.36 -15.31 11.60
N ARG A 59 -0.88 -15.65 11.91
CA ARG A 59 -1.27 -16.99 12.39
C ARG A 59 -1.28 -18.05 11.29
N ASN A 60 -1.27 -17.64 10.02
CA ASN A 60 -1.39 -18.52 8.87
C ASN A 60 -0.16 -18.46 7.94
N GLY A 61 1.01 -18.15 8.51
CA GLY A 61 2.28 -18.30 7.80
C GLY A 61 2.74 -17.11 6.97
N ILE A 62 2.02 -15.98 6.96
CA ILE A 62 2.48 -14.75 6.31
C ILE A 62 3.33 -13.96 7.29
N ASN A 63 4.65 -13.94 7.10
CA ASN A 63 5.60 -13.32 8.03
C ASN A 63 6.34 -12.10 7.47
N LEU A 64 6.03 -11.68 6.25
CA LEU A 64 6.56 -10.46 5.66
C LEU A 64 5.51 -9.33 5.74
N ILE A 65 5.83 -8.25 6.45
CA ILE A 65 4.96 -7.09 6.62
C ILE A 65 5.59 -5.88 5.92
N ASP A 66 4.83 -5.19 5.08
CA ASP A 66 5.27 -3.98 4.38
C ASP A 66 4.42 -2.77 4.79
N THR A 67 5.05 -1.81 5.45
CA THR A 67 4.42 -0.56 5.95
C THR A 67 5.24 0.66 5.52
N SER A 68 4.88 1.87 5.95
CA SER A 68 5.57 3.12 5.59
C SER A 68 5.20 4.24 6.56
N THR A 69 6.09 5.21 6.75
CA THR A 69 5.85 6.35 7.65
C THR A 69 4.62 7.19 7.27
N ASN A 70 4.26 7.25 5.98
CA ASN A 70 3.16 8.08 5.48
C ASN A 70 1.82 7.34 5.36
N TYR A 71 1.78 6.02 5.57
CA TYR A 71 0.55 5.24 5.46
C TYR A 71 -0.36 5.55 6.64
N GLY A 72 -1.52 6.15 6.34
CA GLY A 72 -2.44 6.63 7.37
C GLY A 72 -1.79 7.63 8.34
N ASP A 73 -0.79 8.41 7.90
CA ASP A 73 -0.04 9.33 8.77
C ASP A 73 0.67 8.61 9.94
N GLY A 74 1.12 7.38 9.69
CA GLY A 74 1.83 6.51 10.64
C GLY A 74 0.94 5.47 11.33
N GLU A 75 -0.39 5.56 11.19
CA GLU A 75 -1.32 4.64 11.85
C GLU A 75 -1.12 3.18 11.44
N SER A 76 -0.63 2.91 10.23
CA SER A 76 -0.34 1.54 9.81
C SER A 76 0.85 0.94 10.56
N GLU A 77 1.87 1.74 10.91
CA GLU A 77 2.98 1.31 11.76
C GLU A 77 2.51 1.09 13.20
N SER A 78 1.66 1.97 13.72
CA SER A 78 1.07 1.83 15.05
C SER A 78 0.28 0.53 15.17
N LEU A 79 -0.55 0.20 14.16
CA LEU A 79 -1.30 -1.05 14.11
C LEU A 79 -0.37 -2.27 14.10
N VAL A 80 0.67 -2.27 13.26
CA VAL A 80 1.64 -3.37 13.19
C VAL A 80 2.31 -3.57 14.54
N GLY A 81 2.74 -2.48 15.19
CA GLY A 81 3.33 -2.54 16.53
C GLY A 81 2.37 -3.15 17.55
N GLN A 82 1.13 -2.67 17.61
CA GLN A 82 0.11 -3.19 18.52
C GLN A 82 -0.14 -4.70 18.33
N VAL A 83 -0.45 -5.13 17.10
CA VAL A 83 -0.76 -6.54 16.81
C VAL A 83 0.43 -7.44 17.12
N LEU A 84 1.65 -7.01 16.82
CA LEU A 84 2.84 -7.79 17.14
C LEU A 84 3.05 -7.92 18.65
N GLN A 85 2.90 -6.84 19.42
CA GLN A 85 3.02 -6.90 20.87
C GLN A 85 1.97 -7.85 21.48
N GLU A 86 0.73 -7.79 20.99
CA GLU A 86 -0.34 -8.70 21.41
C GLU A 86 0.02 -10.17 21.14
N LEU A 87 0.43 -10.50 19.92
CA LEU A 87 0.78 -11.88 19.54
C LEU A 87 2.07 -12.40 20.21
N ILE A 88 3.01 -11.51 20.52
CA ILE A 88 4.21 -11.86 21.28
C ILE A 88 3.84 -12.13 22.75
N ALA A 89 2.98 -11.32 23.34
CA ALA A 89 2.53 -11.50 24.72
C ALA A 89 1.75 -12.82 24.90
N THR A 90 0.98 -13.25 23.90
CA THR A 90 0.29 -14.55 23.91
C THR A 90 1.18 -15.73 23.52
N GLY A 91 2.41 -15.48 23.06
CA GLY A 91 3.36 -16.51 22.65
C GLY A 91 3.05 -17.16 21.30
N GLU A 92 2.12 -16.60 20.52
CA GLU A 92 1.72 -17.12 19.21
C GLU A 92 2.79 -16.87 18.14
N VAL A 93 3.52 -15.76 18.27
CA VAL A 93 4.60 -15.34 17.37
C VAL A 93 5.77 -14.78 18.18
N ARG A 94 7.00 -15.01 17.74
CA ARG A 94 8.19 -14.33 18.28
C ARG A 94 8.63 -13.24 17.31
N ARG A 95 9.10 -12.09 17.81
CA ARG A 95 9.56 -10.99 16.93
C ARG A 95 10.61 -11.42 15.90
N ALA A 96 11.48 -12.37 16.24
CA ALA A 96 12.51 -12.90 15.34
C ALA A 96 11.96 -13.73 14.15
N GLU A 97 10.68 -14.05 14.16
CA GLU A 97 10.00 -14.86 13.13
C GLU A 97 9.40 -14.01 12.02
N VAL A 98 9.25 -12.69 12.24
CA VAL A 98 8.54 -11.77 11.36
C VAL A 98 9.52 -10.77 10.77
N VAL A 99 9.46 -10.57 9.45
CA VAL A 99 10.24 -9.59 8.71
C VAL A 99 9.39 -8.34 8.48
N ILE A 100 9.86 -7.19 8.96
CA ILE A 100 9.15 -5.91 8.85
C ILE A 100 9.93 -4.97 7.96
N VAL A 101 9.29 -4.56 6.87
CA VAL A 101 9.76 -3.55 5.92
C VAL A 101 9.00 -2.26 6.18
N SER A 102 9.70 -1.18 6.53
CA SER A 102 9.12 0.17 6.51
C SER A 102 9.84 1.05 5.49
N LYS A 103 9.33 2.25 5.25
CA LYS A 103 9.84 3.17 4.24
C LYS A 103 9.79 4.61 4.73
N ALA A 104 10.76 5.40 4.30
CA ALA A 104 10.85 6.83 4.58
C ALA A 104 11.14 7.62 3.30
N GLY A 105 10.64 8.85 3.24
CA GLY A 105 10.90 9.78 2.13
C GLY A 105 9.75 10.75 1.88
N TYR A 106 8.51 10.31 2.09
CA TYR A 106 7.33 11.15 1.96
C TYR A 106 7.20 12.13 3.13
N VAL A 107 6.89 13.38 2.79
CA VAL A 107 6.63 14.47 3.74
C VAL A 107 5.19 14.94 3.52
N GLN A 108 4.27 14.32 4.25
CA GLN A 108 2.82 14.50 4.19
C GLN A 108 2.25 14.55 5.62
N GLY A 109 1.00 14.98 5.80
CA GLY A 109 0.32 14.93 7.10
C GLY A 109 1.12 15.61 8.22
N LYS A 110 1.32 14.93 9.35
CA LYS A 110 2.11 15.42 10.49
C LYS A 110 3.56 15.74 10.11
N ASN A 111 4.16 14.99 9.19
CA ASN A 111 5.52 15.25 8.72
C ASN A 111 5.61 16.56 7.91
N LEU A 112 4.58 16.88 7.13
CA LEU A 112 4.51 18.16 6.41
C LEU A 112 4.34 19.33 7.38
N ALA A 113 3.48 19.18 8.39
CA ALA A 113 3.32 20.19 9.44
C ALA A 113 4.64 20.45 10.19
N LEU A 114 5.38 19.39 10.53
CA LEU A 114 6.70 19.48 11.13
C LEU A 114 7.72 20.18 10.22
N ALA A 115 7.78 19.80 8.94
CA ALA A 115 8.70 20.41 7.98
C ALA A 115 8.44 21.92 7.81
N GLN A 116 7.16 22.31 7.67
CA GLN A 116 6.74 23.71 7.59
C GLN A 116 7.05 24.48 8.88
N GLN A 117 6.85 23.87 10.05
CA GLN A 117 7.22 24.47 11.32
C GLN A 117 8.72 24.75 11.38
N ARG A 118 9.55 23.76 11.02
CA ARG A 118 11.00 23.91 11.00
C ARG A 118 11.48 24.97 10.02
N GLU A 119 10.85 25.11 8.86
CA GLU A 119 11.10 26.21 7.92
C GLU A 119 10.83 27.57 8.57
N ARG A 120 9.67 27.74 9.22
CA ARG A 120 9.31 28.99 9.92
C ARG A 120 10.29 29.33 11.05
N GLU A 121 10.85 28.33 11.70
CA GLU A 121 11.84 28.48 12.78
C GLU A 121 13.28 28.66 12.25
N GLY A 122 13.49 28.75 10.94
CA GLY A 122 14.82 28.95 10.34
C GLY A 122 15.74 27.73 10.40
N ARG A 123 15.18 26.53 10.65
CA ARG A 123 15.92 25.26 10.77
C ARG A 123 15.36 24.15 9.85
N PRO A 124 15.18 24.42 8.54
CA PRO A 124 14.57 23.46 7.62
C PRO A 124 15.36 22.15 7.57
N PHE A 125 14.68 21.06 7.23
CA PHE A 125 15.40 19.87 6.77
C PHE A 125 16.09 20.20 5.44
N PRO A 126 17.39 19.91 5.28
CA PRO A 126 18.08 20.19 4.02
C PRO A 126 17.48 19.38 2.86
N GLU A 127 17.69 19.87 1.64
CA GLU A 127 17.37 19.16 0.39
C GLU A 127 15.89 18.78 0.20
N MET A 128 14.97 19.42 0.93
CA MET A 128 13.53 19.23 0.81
C MET A 128 13.02 19.49 -0.62
N VAL A 129 12.28 18.55 -1.17
CA VAL A 129 11.65 18.62 -2.51
C VAL A 129 10.16 18.90 -2.36
N LYS A 130 9.72 20.09 -2.76
CA LYS A 130 8.30 20.50 -2.70
C LYS A 130 7.56 20.05 -3.95
N TYR A 131 7.33 18.75 -4.08
CA TYR A 131 6.79 18.14 -5.29
C TYR A 131 5.36 18.61 -5.65
N MET A 132 4.49 18.79 -4.66
CA MET A 132 3.16 19.43 -4.77
C MET A 132 2.64 19.86 -3.38
N ASP A 133 1.56 20.65 -3.32
CA ASP A 133 1.09 21.37 -2.13
C ASP A 133 0.95 20.52 -0.85
N ASN A 134 0.50 19.27 -0.98
CA ASN A 134 0.32 18.34 0.16
C ASN A 134 1.24 17.12 0.10
N CYS A 135 2.29 17.17 -0.71
CA CYS A 135 3.25 16.08 -0.83
C CYS A 135 4.64 16.64 -1.14
N TRP A 136 5.45 16.77 -0.09
CA TRP A 136 6.88 17.02 -0.23
C TRP A 136 7.64 15.70 -0.12
N HIS A 137 8.94 15.73 -0.36
CA HIS A 137 9.82 14.58 -0.32
C HIS A 137 11.22 14.95 0.17
N CYS A 138 11.86 14.10 0.97
CA CYS A 138 13.21 14.35 1.47
C CYS A 138 13.93 13.03 1.76
N LEU A 139 15.18 12.92 1.32
CA LEU A 139 16.08 11.79 1.62
C LEU A 139 17.33 12.23 2.39
N HIS A 140 17.36 13.49 2.86
CA HIS A 140 18.51 13.97 3.60
C HIS A 140 18.66 13.20 4.93
N PRO A 141 19.89 12.84 5.35
CA PRO A 141 20.14 12.11 6.59
C PRO A 141 19.39 12.64 7.82
N ASP A 142 19.34 13.96 8.03
CA ASP A 142 18.61 14.58 9.15
C ASP A 142 17.11 14.22 9.18
N PHE A 143 16.48 14.18 8.01
CA PHE A 143 15.07 13.80 7.91
C PHE A 143 14.90 12.30 8.09
N LEU A 144 15.76 11.48 7.46
CA LEU A 144 15.70 10.03 7.59
C LEU A 144 15.92 9.57 9.05
N ALA A 145 16.78 10.25 9.81
CA ALA A 145 16.98 9.99 11.24
C ALA A 145 15.71 10.24 12.06
N ASP A 146 15.07 11.41 11.89
CA ASP A 146 13.80 11.73 12.55
C ASP A 146 12.71 10.70 12.20
N GLN A 147 12.61 10.32 10.93
CA GLN A 147 11.61 9.35 10.48
C GLN A 147 11.85 7.95 11.02
N LEU A 148 13.10 7.47 11.05
CA LEU A 148 13.44 6.17 11.59
C LEU A 148 13.09 6.08 13.08
N ASP A 149 13.44 7.09 13.88
CA ASP A 149 13.15 7.09 15.32
C ASP A 149 11.63 7.06 15.59
N ARG A 150 10.86 7.82 14.81
CA ARG A 150 9.39 7.80 14.90
C ARG A 150 8.77 6.48 14.44
N SER A 151 9.31 5.87 13.39
CA SER A 151 8.87 4.55 12.92
C SER A 151 9.12 3.48 13.97
N LEU A 152 10.31 3.44 14.56
CA LEU A 152 10.65 2.52 15.65
C LEU A 152 9.70 2.70 16.85
N ALA A 153 9.38 3.94 17.22
CA ALA A 153 8.43 4.23 18.29
C ALA A 153 7.01 3.72 17.97
N ARG A 154 6.47 3.99 16.77
CA ARG A 154 5.13 3.51 16.36
C ARG A 154 5.06 1.99 16.26
N LEU A 155 6.09 1.37 15.69
CA LEU A 155 6.21 -0.08 15.58
C LEU A 155 6.52 -0.76 16.93
N GLN A 156 6.91 0.02 17.94
CA GLN A 156 7.36 -0.48 19.24
C GLN A 156 8.54 -1.47 19.11
N LEU A 157 9.54 -1.08 18.32
CA LEU A 157 10.72 -1.88 18.02
C LEU A 157 12.00 -1.12 18.35
N ASP A 158 13.04 -1.85 18.77
CA ASP A 158 14.40 -1.29 18.87
C ASP A 158 15.16 -1.37 17.54
N ARG A 159 14.76 -2.32 16.67
CA ARG A 159 15.37 -2.55 15.37
C ARG A 159 14.31 -2.88 14.31
N LEU A 160 14.40 -2.18 13.18
CA LEU A 160 13.63 -2.46 11.97
C LEU A 160 14.39 -3.44 11.07
N ASP A 161 13.71 -4.41 10.46
CA ASP A 161 14.42 -5.40 9.62
C ASP A 161 14.88 -4.77 8.31
N VAL A 162 14.01 -4.02 7.64
CA VAL A 162 14.34 -3.32 6.39
C VAL A 162 13.77 -1.91 6.39
N LEU A 163 14.60 -0.91 6.06
CA LEU A 163 14.15 0.43 5.71
C LEU A 163 14.33 0.69 4.20
N LEU A 164 13.28 1.07 3.49
CA LEU A 164 13.37 1.48 2.08
C LEU A 164 13.34 3.00 1.94
N LEU A 165 14.18 3.56 1.07
CA LEU A 165 13.98 4.93 0.58
C LEU A 165 12.77 4.91 -0.36
N HIS A 166 11.73 5.68 -0.03
CA HIS A 166 10.44 5.62 -0.68
C HIS A 166 10.36 6.64 -1.83
N ASN A 167 10.18 6.15 -3.05
CA ASN A 167 10.03 6.92 -4.29
C ASN A 167 11.09 8.01 -4.46
N PRO A 168 12.39 7.66 -4.44
CA PRO A 168 13.46 8.64 -4.61
C PRO A 168 13.29 9.46 -5.90
N GLU A 169 12.69 8.87 -6.95
CA GLU A 169 12.45 9.52 -8.24
C GLU A 169 11.64 10.82 -8.17
N TYR A 170 10.96 11.14 -7.07
CA TYR A 170 10.21 12.39 -6.91
C TYR A 170 11.09 13.64 -7.03
N PHE A 171 12.39 13.53 -6.75
CA PHE A 171 13.35 14.57 -7.09
C PHE A 171 13.45 14.78 -8.60
N LEU A 172 13.54 13.71 -9.39
CA LEU A 172 13.57 13.80 -10.86
C LEU A 172 12.23 14.31 -11.39
N SER A 173 11.10 13.81 -10.90
CA SER A 173 9.76 14.27 -11.31
C SER A 173 9.57 15.77 -11.03
N HIS A 174 10.05 16.27 -9.88
CA HIS A 174 10.04 17.71 -9.56
C HIS A 174 10.92 18.51 -10.52
N THR A 175 12.12 18.01 -10.81
CA THR A 175 13.10 18.69 -11.67
C THR A 175 12.64 18.75 -13.13
N VAL A 176 12.01 17.69 -13.62
CA VAL A 176 11.38 17.63 -14.96
C VAL A 176 10.26 18.66 -15.06
N LYS A 177 9.40 18.79 -14.04
CA LYS A 177 8.34 19.83 -14.00
C LYS A 177 8.90 21.26 -14.02
N GLN A 178 10.13 21.45 -13.56
CA GLN A 178 10.82 22.74 -13.57
C GLN A 178 11.64 23.00 -14.84
N HIS A 179 11.59 22.09 -15.83
CA HIS A 179 12.36 22.19 -17.08
C HIS A 179 13.88 22.35 -16.88
N ALA A 180 14.46 21.77 -15.82
CA ALA A 180 15.89 21.84 -15.58
C ALA A 180 16.69 20.87 -16.49
N GLU A 181 18.01 21.05 -16.54
CA GLU A 181 18.91 20.17 -17.31
C GLU A 181 18.97 18.76 -16.68
N LEU A 182 18.65 17.74 -17.48
CA LEU A 182 18.37 16.39 -17.00
C LEU A 182 19.62 15.66 -16.51
N ASN A 183 20.80 15.88 -17.10
CA ASN A 183 22.01 15.17 -16.70
C ASN A 183 22.48 15.63 -15.32
N ALA A 184 22.54 16.95 -15.08
CA ALA A 184 22.84 17.52 -13.78
C ALA A 184 21.82 17.07 -12.71
N ALA A 185 20.53 17.00 -13.08
CA ALA A 185 19.50 16.44 -12.21
C ALA A 185 19.77 14.98 -11.85
N LYS A 186 20.15 14.14 -12.83
CA LYS A 186 20.50 12.73 -12.58
C LYS A 186 21.74 12.60 -11.69
N ASP A 187 22.76 13.42 -11.90
CA ASP A 187 23.97 13.39 -11.07
C ASP A 187 23.66 13.77 -9.61
N GLU A 188 22.85 14.82 -9.41
CA GLU A 188 22.38 15.23 -8.09
C GLU A 188 21.49 14.15 -7.43
N TYR A 189 20.59 13.54 -8.19
CA TYR A 189 19.76 12.43 -7.73
C TYR A 189 20.59 11.28 -7.16
N TYR A 190 21.63 10.85 -7.89
CA TYR A 190 22.51 9.78 -7.43
C TYR A 190 23.43 10.19 -6.28
N ARG A 191 23.84 11.46 -6.21
CA ARG A 191 24.57 12.00 -5.05
C ARG A 191 23.70 11.95 -3.77
N ARG A 192 22.43 12.33 -3.86
CA ARG A 192 21.46 12.24 -2.74
C ARG A 192 21.28 10.81 -2.25
N LEU A 193 21.15 9.85 -3.17
CA LEU A 193 21.09 8.43 -2.82
C LEU A 193 22.37 7.96 -2.12
N ALA A 194 23.55 8.36 -2.61
CA ALA A 194 24.82 8.00 -1.97
C ALA A 194 24.90 8.53 -0.53
N ALA A 195 24.47 9.79 -0.29
CA ALA A 195 24.42 10.37 1.05
C ALA A 195 23.43 9.63 1.97
N ALA A 196 22.25 9.29 1.46
CA ALA A 196 21.27 8.50 2.20
C ALA A 196 21.80 7.10 2.54
N PHE A 197 22.46 6.41 1.61
CA PHE A 197 23.04 5.08 1.85
C PHE A 197 24.16 5.13 2.89
N ALA A 198 25.06 6.11 2.82
CA ALA A 198 26.09 6.30 3.83
C ALA A 198 25.49 6.46 5.24
N PHE A 199 24.42 7.25 5.37
CA PHE A 199 23.69 7.38 6.63
C PHE A 199 23.02 6.06 7.07
N LEU A 200 22.38 5.34 6.15
CA LEU A 200 21.71 4.07 6.47
C LEU A 200 22.70 2.99 6.93
N GLU A 201 23.92 2.95 6.39
CA GLU A 201 24.97 2.08 6.92
C GLU A 201 25.31 2.40 8.37
N THR A 202 25.41 3.67 8.77
CA THR A 202 25.63 4.01 10.19
C THR A 202 24.46 3.53 11.07
N GLN A 203 23.24 3.49 10.53
CA GLN A 203 22.07 2.97 11.26
C GLN A 203 22.09 1.43 11.35
N VAL A 204 22.70 0.74 10.38
CA VAL A 204 22.97 -0.70 10.47
C VAL A 204 24.02 -0.98 11.54
N GLU A 205 25.13 -0.24 11.52
CA GLU A 205 26.22 -0.34 12.51
C GLU A 205 25.72 -0.06 13.93
N SER A 206 24.86 0.95 14.10
CA SER A 206 24.23 1.26 15.39
C SER A 206 23.15 0.24 15.79
N GLY A 207 22.76 -0.65 14.88
CA GLY A 207 21.77 -1.69 15.12
C GLY A 207 20.32 -1.23 15.14
N LYS A 208 20.00 -0.06 14.57
CA LYS A 208 18.61 0.43 14.43
C LYS A 208 17.89 -0.17 13.23
N ILE A 209 18.63 -0.56 12.19
CA ILE A 209 18.12 -1.32 11.05
C ILE A 209 19.00 -2.55 10.76
N SER A 210 18.47 -3.58 10.10
CA SER A 210 19.28 -4.74 9.66
C SER A 210 19.74 -4.63 8.20
N TRP A 211 18.82 -4.22 7.31
CA TRP A 211 19.05 -4.04 5.88
C TRP A 211 18.33 -2.78 5.40
N TYR A 212 18.67 -2.31 4.20
CA TYR A 212 17.92 -1.25 3.55
C TYR A 212 17.87 -1.43 2.03
N GLY A 213 17.13 -0.53 1.40
CA GLY A 213 16.80 -0.64 -0.01
C GLY A 213 16.13 0.59 -0.59
N ILE A 214 15.56 0.43 -1.79
CA ILE A 214 14.72 1.45 -2.43
C ILE A 214 13.37 0.86 -2.85
N SER A 215 12.31 1.65 -2.67
CA SER A 215 11.03 1.42 -3.32
C SER A 215 10.85 2.48 -4.40
N SER A 216 10.78 2.08 -5.67
CA SER A 216 10.73 3.02 -6.78
C SER A 216 9.82 2.50 -7.87
N ASN A 217 8.92 3.37 -8.33
CA ASN A 217 8.00 3.07 -9.42
C ASN A 217 8.71 3.04 -10.77
N THR A 218 9.89 3.64 -10.87
CA THR A 218 10.57 3.85 -12.16
C THR A 218 11.73 2.89 -12.40
N LEU A 219 12.01 1.96 -11.49
CA LEU A 219 12.94 0.84 -11.77
C LEU A 219 12.57 0.08 -13.05
N PRO A 220 11.28 -0.20 -13.34
CA PRO A 220 10.86 -0.91 -14.54
C PRO A 220 10.77 -0.05 -15.82
N HIS A 221 11.05 1.27 -15.74
CA HIS A 221 10.86 2.16 -16.90
C HIS A 221 12.00 2.02 -17.92
N PRO A 222 11.77 2.35 -19.21
CA PRO A 222 12.83 2.39 -20.20
C PRO A 222 13.98 3.30 -19.79
N ALA A 223 15.21 2.94 -20.18
CA ALA A 223 16.41 3.71 -19.80
C ALA A 223 16.40 5.17 -20.30
N SER A 224 15.62 5.45 -21.35
CA SER A 224 15.40 6.79 -21.91
C SER A 224 14.42 7.64 -21.11
N HIS A 225 13.65 7.05 -20.19
CA HIS A 225 12.65 7.79 -19.41
C HIS A 225 13.36 8.82 -18.51
N PRO A 226 12.89 10.09 -18.45
CA PRO A 226 13.57 11.14 -17.72
C PRO A 226 13.65 10.85 -16.21
N GLU A 227 12.61 10.22 -15.66
CA GLU A 227 12.52 9.84 -14.24
C GLU A 227 13.06 8.42 -13.95
N PHE A 228 13.76 7.79 -14.89
CA PHE A 228 14.27 6.43 -14.74
C PHE A 228 15.27 6.31 -13.59
N THR A 229 15.00 5.41 -12.66
CA THR A 229 15.94 4.98 -11.62
C THR A 229 16.71 3.76 -12.10
N SER A 230 17.95 3.94 -12.56
CA SER A 230 18.82 2.81 -12.95
C SER A 230 19.27 2.00 -11.73
N LEU A 231 18.75 0.78 -11.59
CA LEU A 231 19.17 -0.16 -10.54
C LEU A 231 20.66 -0.48 -10.61
N GLU A 232 21.23 -0.55 -11.81
CA GLU A 232 22.66 -0.76 -12.03
C GLU A 232 23.49 0.36 -11.38
N ARG A 233 23.12 1.63 -11.62
CA ARG A 233 23.80 2.77 -10.97
C ARG A 233 23.60 2.78 -9.46
N VAL A 234 22.38 2.49 -8.99
CA VAL A 234 22.08 2.36 -7.55
C VAL A 234 22.97 1.31 -6.91
N TRP A 235 23.06 0.12 -7.53
CA TRP A 235 23.90 -0.97 -7.05
C TRP A 235 25.38 -0.60 -7.07
N ASN A 236 25.87 0.06 -8.11
CA ASN A 236 27.28 0.47 -8.19
C ASN A 236 27.66 1.48 -7.10
N ILE A 237 26.74 2.35 -6.70
CA ILE A 237 26.92 3.24 -5.53
C ILE A 237 26.94 2.40 -4.25
N ALA A 238 25.95 1.51 -4.10
CA ALA A 238 25.81 0.69 -2.92
C ALA A 238 27.00 -0.26 -2.70
N ALA A 239 27.47 -0.96 -3.74
CA ALA A 239 28.58 -1.90 -3.67
C ALA A 239 29.90 -1.26 -3.20
N ARG A 240 30.06 0.07 -3.35
CA ARG A 240 31.25 0.81 -2.90
C ARG A 240 31.15 1.32 -1.47
N LEU A 241 29.94 1.64 -1.01
CA LEU A 241 29.71 2.42 0.21
C LEU A 241 28.87 1.68 1.26
N ALA A 242 28.24 0.57 0.87
CA ALA A 242 26.91 0.24 1.36
C ALA A 242 26.64 -1.30 1.30
N PRO A 243 27.39 -2.10 2.09
CA PRO A 243 27.31 -3.56 2.06
C PRO A 243 25.93 -4.13 2.38
N HIS A 244 25.08 -3.40 3.11
CA HIS A 244 23.75 -3.84 3.57
C HIS A 244 22.58 -3.34 2.70
N PHE A 245 22.87 -2.76 1.54
CA PHE A 245 21.85 -2.59 0.50
C PHE A 245 21.44 -3.98 -0.04
N GLY A 246 20.16 -4.33 0.09
CA GLY A 246 19.71 -5.69 -0.20
C GLY A 246 18.29 -5.85 -0.72
N VAL A 247 17.47 -4.78 -0.73
CA VAL A 247 16.05 -4.89 -1.05
C VAL A 247 15.61 -3.86 -2.08
N VAL A 248 14.83 -4.29 -3.06
CA VAL A 248 14.18 -3.41 -4.04
C VAL A 248 12.70 -3.69 -4.11
N GLN A 249 11.90 -2.63 -4.22
CA GLN A 249 10.45 -2.72 -4.39
C GLN A 249 10.02 -1.92 -5.61
N PHE A 250 9.12 -2.49 -6.42
CA PHE A 250 8.64 -1.88 -7.65
C PHE A 250 7.25 -2.41 -8.04
N PRO A 251 6.47 -1.65 -8.83
CA PRO A 251 5.21 -2.11 -9.38
C PRO A 251 5.44 -3.33 -10.26
N PHE A 252 4.69 -4.40 -9.99
CA PHE A 252 4.68 -5.58 -10.84
C PHE A 252 3.35 -6.31 -10.73
N ASN A 253 2.66 -6.44 -11.85
CA ASN A 253 1.40 -7.16 -12.00
C ASN A 253 1.22 -7.61 -13.46
N LEU A 254 0.04 -8.14 -13.79
CA LEU A 254 -0.25 -8.63 -15.14
C LEU A 254 -0.03 -7.57 -16.23
N PHE A 255 -0.21 -6.28 -15.95
CA PHE A 255 -0.05 -5.21 -16.94
C PHE A 255 1.23 -4.39 -16.74
N GLU A 256 1.65 -4.13 -15.50
CA GLU A 256 2.92 -3.48 -15.16
C GLU A 256 4.06 -4.51 -15.20
N THR A 257 4.39 -5.00 -16.39
CA THR A 257 5.31 -6.13 -16.61
C THR A 257 6.78 -5.73 -16.79
N GLY A 258 7.09 -4.44 -16.73
CA GLY A 258 8.41 -3.89 -17.04
C GLY A 258 9.55 -4.53 -16.26
N ALA A 259 9.34 -4.91 -14.99
CA ALA A 259 10.40 -5.50 -14.18
C ALA A 259 10.93 -6.83 -14.75
N MET A 260 10.08 -7.53 -15.51
CA MET A 260 10.37 -8.81 -16.16
C MET A 260 10.70 -8.68 -17.65
N ARG A 261 10.26 -7.60 -18.32
CA ARG A 261 10.37 -7.46 -19.79
C ARG A 261 11.29 -6.35 -20.25
N GLU A 262 11.31 -5.23 -19.54
CA GLU A 262 12.07 -4.06 -19.96
C GLU A 262 13.55 -4.31 -19.69
N ARG A 263 14.32 -4.47 -20.78
CA ARG A 263 15.77 -4.62 -20.71
C ARG A 263 16.42 -3.25 -20.65
N ASN A 264 16.48 -2.69 -19.44
CA ASN A 264 16.98 -1.34 -19.17
C ASN A 264 18.31 -1.30 -18.38
N LEU A 265 18.90 -2.46 -18.07
CA LEU A 265 20.14 -2.56 -17.28
C LEU A 265 21.28 -3.22 -18.08
N ASN A 266 22.53 -2.92 -17.71
CA ASN A 266 23.74 -3.45 -18.34
C ASN A 266 23.70 -3.30 -19.86
N ALA A 267 23.53 -2.06 -20.32
CA ALA A 267 23.37 -1.71 -21.73
C ALA A 267 22.24 -2.46 -22.47
N GLY A 268 21.14 -2.73 -21.76
CA GLY A 268 19.98 -3.45 -22.30
C GLY A 268 20.14 -4.96 -22.36
N ALA A 269 21.13 -5.51 -21.64
CA ALA A 269 21.32 -6.95 -21.53
C ALA A 269 20.40 -7.59 -20.49
N GLN A 270 19.94 -6.84 -19.47
CA GLN A 270 19.17 -7.41 -18.35
C GLN A 270 17.94 -6.59 -17.99
N THR A 271 16.93 -7.29 -17.48
CA THR A 271 15.76 -6.71 -16.81
C THR A 271 16.03 -6.49 -15.32
N VAL A 272 15.12 -5.80 -14.62
CA VAL A 272 15.21 -5.56 -13.17
C VAL A 272 15.30 -6.87 -12.40
N LEU A 273 14.43 -7.86 -12.70
CA LEU A 273 14.41 -9.15 -12.02
C LEU A 273 15.66 -9.99 -12.31
N GLU A 274 16.14 -9.99 -13.56
CA GLU A 274 17.36 -10.69 -13.95
C GLU A 274 18.60 -10.11 -13.23
N PHE A 275 18.70 -8.77 -13.17
CA PHE A 275 19.79 -8.09 -12.49
C PHE A 275 19.72 -8.31 -10.97
N ALA A 276 18.55 -8.14 -10.36
CA ALA A 276 18.36 -8.36 -8.92
C ALA A 276 18.76 -9.77 -8.50
N ARG A 277 18.37 -10.79 -9.27
CA ARG A 277 18.78 -12.18 -9.05
C ARG A 277 20.29 -12.35 -9.15
N ALA A 278 20.94 -11.77 -10.16
CA ALA A 278 22.38 -11.84 -10.34
C ALA A 278 23.17 -11.23 -9.16
N GLN A 279 22.61 -10.19 -8.52
CA GLN A 279 23.20 -9.54 -7.34
C GLN A 279 22.66 -10.06 -6.00
N ASN A 280 21.80 -11.10 -6.02
CA ASN A 280 21.11 -11.66 -4.86
C ASN A 280 20.26 -10.63 -4.08
N LEU A 281 19.71 -9.61 -4.75
CA LEU A 281 18.81 -8.64 -4.14
C LEU A 281 17.42 -9.25 -3.92
N ALA A 282 16.84 -8.96 -2.76
CA ALA A 282 15.45 -9.30 -2.50
C ALA A 282 14.51 -8.33 -3.24
N THR A 283 13.44 -8.86 -3.82
CA THR A 283 12.54 -8.11 -4.70
C THR A 283 11.09 -8.18 -4.20
N LEU A 284 10.44 -7.03 -4.10
CA LEU A 284 9.06 -6.91 -3.62
C LEU A 284 8.18 -6.29 -4.72
N ALA A 285 7.10 -6.97 -5.09
CA ALA A 285 6.11 -6.42 -6.01
C ALA A 285 5.02 -5.69 -5.23
N ASN A 286 4.84 -4.39 -5.49
CA ASN A 286 3.65 -3.66 -5.05
C ASN A 286 2.63 -3.52 -6.20
N ARG A 287 1.40 -3.12 -5.85
CA ARG A 287 0.25 -3.01 -6.77
C ARG A 287 -0.11 -4.31 -7.52
N PRO A 288 -0.08 -5.50 -6.89
CA PRO A 288 -0.33 -6.76 -7.61
C PRO A 288 -1.70 -6.84 -8.27
N LEU A 289 -2.72 -6.19 -7.69
CA LEU A 289 -4.10 -6.22 -8.19
C LEU A 289 -4.66 -4.85 -8.58
N ASN A 290 -3.85 -3.78 -8.56
CA ASN A 290 -4.24 -2.43 -8.94
C ASN A 290 -3.32 -1.93 -10.05
N ALA A 291 -3.52 -2.48 -11.24
CA ALA A 291 -2.64 -2.23 -12.36
C ALA A 291 -2.85 -0.83 -12.95
N MET A 292 -1.77 -0.12 -13.26
CA MET A 292 -1.83 1.12 -14.01
C MET A 292 -1.68 0.85 -15.51
N ARG A 293 -2.71 1.18 -16.31
CA ARG A 293 -2.73 1.05 -17.78
C ARG A 293 -3.20 2.35 -18.43
N SER A 294 -2.41 2.90 -19.34
CA SER A 294 -2.74 4.11 -20.13
C SER A 294 -3.20 5.31 -19.27
N GLY A 295 -2.58 5.51 -18.10
CA GLY A 295 -2.94 6.59 -17.17
C GLY A 295 -4.19 6.34 -16.31
N SER A 296 -4.78 5.13 -16.39
CA SER A 296 -5.94 4.71 -15.62
C SER A 296 -5.64 3.45 -14.78
N MET A 297 -6.40 3.21 -13.71
CA MET A 297 -6.22 2.03 -12.86
C MET A 297 -7.21 0.93 -13.25
N THR A 298 -6.72 -0.27 -13.51
CA THR A 298 -7.48 -1.50 -13.73
C THR A 298 -7.34 -2.42 -12.52
N ARG A 299 -8.47 -2.78 -11.90
CA ARG A 299 -8.50 -3.69 -10.73
C ARG A 299 -8.53 -5.15 -11.21
N LEU A 300 -7.60 -5.98 -10.73
CA LEU A 300 -7.52 -7.42 -11.04
C LEU A 300 -8.23 -8.24 -9.95
N ALA A 301 -9.55 -8.09 -9.86
CA ALA A 301 -10.38 -8.84 -8.91
C ALA A 301 -11.74 -9.17 -9.54
N SER A 302 -12.36 -10.26 -9.10
CA SER A 302 -13.74 -10.60 -9.47
C SER A 302 -14.71 -9.74 -8.66
N PHE A 303 -15.84 -9.37 -9.27
CA PHE A 303 -16.90 -8.61 -8.61
C PHE A 303 -18.19 -9.42 -8.65
N GLU A 304 -18.90 -9.49 -7.52
CA GLU A 304 -20.25 -10.05 -7.52
C GLU A 304 -21.21 -9.06 -8.21
N THR A 305 -21.93 -9.56 -9.23
CA THR A 305 -23.05 -8.85 -9.85
C THR A 305 -24.32 -9.08 -9.06
N ILE A 306 -24.90 -8.01 -8.51
CA ILE A 306 -26.25 -7.99 -7.94
C ILE A 306 -27.09 -7.04 -8.81
N SER A 307 -28.35 -7.40 -9.10
CA SER A 307 -29.21 -6.65 -10.01
C SER A 307 -29.60 -5.27 -9.45
N SER A 308 -29.37 -4.20 -10.22
CA SER A 308 -29.38 -2.82 -9.74
C SER A 308 -30.66 -2.00 -10.00
N GLN A 309 -31.75 -2.60 -10.48
CA GLN A 309 -32.89 -1.82 -10.99
C GLN A 309 -33.84 -1.23 -9.93
N GLN A 310 -33.86 -1.74 -8.69
CA GLN A 310 -34.73 -1.25 -7.61
C GLN A 310 -33.99 -0.39 -6.58
N ALA A 311 -32.67 -0.41 -6.60
CA ALA A 311 -31.81 0.20 -5.58
C ALA A 311 -31.53 1.70 -5.84
N GLU A 312 -31.57 2.12 -7.10
CA GLU A 312 -31.31 3.51 -7.55
C GLU A 312 -32.32 4.52 -7.02
N GLU A 313 -33.57 4.11 -6.85
CA GLU A 313 -34.64 5.00 -6.40
C GLU A 313 -34.83 4.97 -4.88
N ILE A 314 -34.62 3.81 -4.24
CA ILE A 314 -34.97 3.59 -2.82
C ILE A 314 -33.90 4.14 -1.87
N PHE A 315 -32.62 3.87 -2.13
CA PHE A 315 -31.57 4.17 -1.14
C PHE A 315 -31.20 5.65 -1.02
N PRO A 316 -31.10 6.44 -2.12
CA PRO A 316 -30.91 7.89 -2.01
C PRO A 316 -32.07 8.58 -1.27
N GLN A 317 -33.30 8.07 -1.40
CA GLN A 317 -34.46 8.60 -0.67
C GLN A 317 -34.40 8.30 0.83
N GLN A 318 -33.93 7.10 1.21
CA GLN A 318 -33.72 6.72 2.61
C GLN A 318 -32.61 7.55 3.25
N LEU A 319 -31.47 7.71 2.58
CA LEU A 319 -30.38 8.54 3.08
C LEU A 319 -30.84 10.00 3.23
N ALA A 320 -31.52 10.57 2.23
CA ALA A 320 -32.08 11.92 2.32
C ALA A 320 -33.11 12.08 3.46
N ALA A 321 -33.84 11.01 3.84
CA ALA A 321 -34.75 11.05 4.97
C ALA A 321 -34.01 11.13 6.31
N VAL A 322 -32.92 10.36 6.46
CA VAL A 322 -32.08 10.39 7.66
C VAL A 322 -31.32 11.72 7.78
N GLU A 323 -30.86 12.28 6.66
CA GLU A 323 -30.24 13.62 6.60
C GLU A 323 -31.23 14.73 6.98
N ARG A 324 -32.51 14.64 6.56
CA ARG A 324 -33.54 15.57 7.03
C ARG A 324 -33.84 15.42 8.53
N ASP A 325 -33.83 14.20 9.05
CA ASP A 325 -34.00 13.95 10.48
C ASP A 325 -32.85 14.56 11.30
N PHE A 326 -31.62 14.52 10.77
CA PHE A 326 -30.47 15.22 11.34
C PHE A 326 -30.75 16.71 11.49
N ALA A 327 -31.07 17.39 10.40
CA ALA A 327 -31.31 18.83 10.39
C ALA A 327 -32.47 19.22 11.32
N ALA A 328 -33.55 18.44 11.32
CA ALA A 328 -34.77 18.77 12.07
C ALA A 328 -34.69 18.46 13.56
N ARG A 329 -33.96 17.40 13.98
CA ARG A 329 -34.07 16.83 15.33
C ARG A 329 -32.74 16.59 16.04
N ILE A 330 -31.65 16.35 15.31
CA ILE A 330 -30.34 16.10 15.94
C ILE A 330 -29.55 17.39 16.05
N CYS A 331 -29.46 18.15 14.96
CA CYS A 331 -28.69 19.38 14.90
C CYS A 331 -29.11 20.43 15.95
N PRO A 332 -30.40 20.61 16.30
CA PRO A 332 -30.81 21.52 17.36
C PRO A 332 -30.32 21.13 18.77
N GLU A 333 -29.96 19.86 18.98
CA GLU A 333 -29.49 19.31 20.27
C GLU A 333 -27.95 19.40 20.43
N LEU A 334 -27.24 19.93 19.42
CA LEU A 334 -25.79 20.04 19.41
C LEU A 334 -25.32 21.40 19.96
N GLU A 335 -24.40 21.38 20.92
CA GLU A 335 -23.83 22.59 21.52
C GLU A 335 -22.56 23.06 20.79
N PHE A 336 -22.73 23.92 19.80
CA PHE A 336 -21.59 24.52 19.10
C PHE A 336 -20.98 25.69 19.89
N THR A 337 -19.66 25.66 20.11
CA THR A 337 -18.89 26.75 20.74
C THR A 337 -18.83 28.01 19.87
N HIS A 338 -18.93 27.87 18.55
CA HIS A 338 -19.07 28.96 17.59
C HIS A 338 -20.15 28.61 16.56
N ARG A 339 -21.03 29.57 16.20
CA ARG A 339 -22.03 29.36 15.15
C ARG A 339 -21.33 29.16 13.81
N LEU A 340 -21.17 27.91 13.39
CA LEU A 340 -20.85 27.54 12.02
C LEU A 340 -22.06 27.89 11.13
N GLN A 341 -21.83 28.52 9.99
CA GLN A 341 -22.85 28.65 8.95
C GLN A 341 -23.11 27.25 8.35
N ASN A 342 -24.38 26.91 8.10
CA ASN A 342 -24.82 25.67 7.44
C ASN A 342 -24.52 24.36 8.23
N HIS A 343 -24.60 24.38 9.56
CA HIS A 343 -24.36 23.18 10.38
C HIS A 343 -25.41 22.07 10.20
N ASP A 344 -26.58 22.40 9.68
CA ASP A 344 -27.67 21.49 9.33
C ASP A 344 -27.41 20.71 8.03
N HIS A 345 -26.44 21.17 7.23
CA HIS A 345 -26.06 20.60 5.94
C HIS A 345 -24.77 19.76 5.99
N ILE A 346 -24.28 19.41 7.19
CA ILE A 346 -23.03 18.64 7.37
C ILE A 346 -23.10 17.27 6.66
N PHE A 347 -24.29 16.68 6.58
CA PHE A 347 -24.51 15.34 6.08
C PHE A 347 -25.23 15.29 4.73
N ASP A 348 -25.28 16.35 3.92
CA ASP A 348 -26.02 16.40 2.63
C ASP A 348 -25.44 15.49 1.51
N TYR A 349 -25.12 14.24 1.82
CA TYR A 349 -24.53 13.27 0.91
C TYR A 349 -25.54 12.79 -0.13
N ALA A 350 -26.82 12.63 0.20
CA ALA A 350 -27.82 12.20 -0.75
C ALA A 350 -27.94 13.16 -1.94
N ALA A 351 -27.94 14.48 -1.68
CA ALA A 351 -27.98 15.50 -2.74
C ALA A 351 -26.67 15.51 -3.55
N GLN A 352 -25.53 15.39 -2.88
CA GLN A 352 -24.21 15.34 -3.55
C GLN A 352 -24.05 14.10 -4.43
N LEU A 353 -24.59 12.95 -3.99
CA LEU A 353 -24.50 11.67 -4.71
C LEU A 353 -25.56 11.54 -5.81
N ALA A 354 -26.75 12.14 -5.66
CA ALA A 354 -27.83 12.07 -6.66
C ALA A 354 -27.43 12.64 -8.03
N GLY A 355 -26.52 13.62 -8.08
CA GLY A 355 -25.96 14.16 -9.33
C GLY A 355 -24.56 13.63 -9.70
N GLY A 356 -23.91 12.90 -8.79
CA GLY A 356 -22.51 12.46 -8.91
C GLY A 356 -22.30 11.17 -9.69
N LEU A 357 -23.35 10.38 -9.93
CA LEU A 357 -23.25 9.04 -10.51
C LEU A 357 -22.65 9.00 -11.91
N HIS A 358 -22.96 10.01 -12.72
CA HIS A 358 -22.38 10.17 -14.05
C HIS A 358 -21.00 10.85 -14.04
N ALA A 359 -20.57 11.41 -12.90
CA ALA A 359 -19.29 12.09 -12.76
C ALA A 359 -18.13 11.13 -12.47
N PHE A 360 -18.42 9.89 -12.04
CA PHE A 360 -17.39 8.90 -11.77
C PHE A 360 -16.89 8.25 -13.06
N ARG A 361 -15.66 8.62 -13.45
CA ARG A 361 -14.97 8.08 -14.64
C ARG A 361 -14.78 6.56 -14.64
N ASN A 362 -14.61 5.93 -13.47
CA ASN A 362 -14.40 4.48 -13.31
C ASN A 362 -14.50 4.04 -11.83
N TRP A 363 -14.52 2.72 -11.57
CA TRP A 363 -14.57 2.16 -10.21
C TRP A 363 -13.40 2.61 -9.32
N ALA A 364 -12.21 2.80 -9.88
CA ALA A 364 -11.05 3.28 -9.12
C ALA A 364 -11.28 4.68 -8.55
N HIS A 365 -11.85 5.58 -9.35
CA HIS A 365 -12.24 6.92 -8.95
C HIS A 365 -13.35 6.87 -7.89
N TRP A 366 -14.33 5.99 -8.06
CA TRP A 366 -15.38 5.73 -7.07
C TRP A 366 -14.83 5.21 -5.73
N ASP A 367 -14.03 4.13 -5.75
CA ASP A 367 -13.45 3.53 -4.55
C ASP A 367 -12.51 4.51 -3.84
N TYR A 368 -11.79 5.35 -4.59
CA TYR A 368 -11.01 6.46 -4.04
C TYR A 368 -11.89 7.50 -3.34
N VAL A 369 -12.90 8.03 -4.01
CA VAL A 369 -13.80 9.04 -3.43
C VAL A 369 -14.51 8.50 -2.19
N ARG A 370 -15.01 7.26 -2.25
CA ARG A 370 -15.61 6.56 -1.11
C ARG A 370 -14.64 6.45 0.07
N GLN A 371 -13.45 5.87 -0.14
CA GLN A 371 -12.50 5.56 0.94
C GLN A 371 -11.75 6.79 1.48
N TYR A 372 -11.61 7.87 0.70
CA TYR A 372 -10.77 9.02 1.08
C TYR A 372 -11.52 10.32 1.31
N LEU A 373 -12.70 10.46 0.71
CA LEU A 373 -13.52 11.64 0.89
C LEU A 373 -14.71 11.27 1.77
N ILE A 374 -15.61 10.42 1.28
CA ILE A 374 -16.92 10.21 1.90
C ILE A 374 -16.78 9.51 3.27
N GLU A 375 -16.20 8.31 3.33
CA GLU A 375 -16.10 7.54 4.58
C GLU A 375 -15.30 8.30 5.66
N PRO A 376 -14.07 8.81 5.40
CA PRO A 376 -13.30 9.49 6.45
C PRO A 376 -13.84 10.86 6.85
N GLN A 377 -14.53 11.58 5.95
CA GLN A 377 -15.17 12.85 6.32
C GLN A 377 -16.42 12.57 7.15
N SER A 378 -17.21 11.55 6.78
CA SER A 378 -18.37 11.11 7.55
C SER A 378 -17.98 10.68 8.96
N GLU A 379 -16.97 9.81 9.09
CA GLU A 379 -16.49 9.35 10.41
C GLU A 379 -15.98 10.50 11.27
N ARG A 380 -15.17 11.40 10.70
CA ARG A 380 -14.67 12.57 11.44
C ARG A 380 -15.80 13.49 11.89
N ALA A 381 -16.79 13.72 11.03
CA ALA A 381 -17.96 14.53 11.38
C ALA A 381 -18.78 13.86 12.49
N LEU A 382 -19.04 12.54 12.38
CA LEU A 382 -19.77 11.78 13.38
C LEU A 382 -19.06 11.79 14.73
N ASP A 383 -17.75 11.50 14.77
CA ASP A 383 -16.97 11.51 16.02
C ASP A 383 -16.92 12.91 16.65
N TYR A 384 -16.69 13.95 15.84
CA TYR A 384 -16.68 15.33 16.35
C TYR A 384 -18.04 15.72 16.95
N LEU A 385 -19.13 15.49 16.22
CA LEU A 385 -20.47 15.89 16.63
C LEU A 385 -21.02 15.04 17.79
N ARG A 386 -20.58 13.78 17.93
CA ARG A 386 -20.91 12.93 19.09
C ARG A 386 -20.56 13.62 20.41
N HIS A 387 -19.43 14.33 20.45
CA HIS A 387 -18.98 15.05 21.64
C HIS A 387 -19.74 16.35 21.91
N LEU A 388 -20.54 16.83 20.94
CA LEU A 388 -21.36 18.04 21.06
C LEU A 388 -22.83 17.73 21.40
N SER A 389 -23.22 16.45 21.38
CA SER A 389 -24.61 16.05 21.62
C SER A 389 -24.93 15.91 23.09
N ASN A 390 -25.99 16.60 23.53
CA ASN A 390 -26.53 16.48 24.88
C ASN A 390 -27.45 15.26 25.08
N ASN A 391 -27.81 14.56 24.00
CA ASN A 391 -28.73 13.43 24.04
C ASN A 391 -28.12 12.19 23.38
N ALA A 392 -27.33 11.45 24.17
CA ALA A 392 -26.59 10.29 23.71
C ALA A 392 -27.46 9.19 23.07
N ALA A 393 -28.66 8.94 23.61
CA ALA A 393 -29.56 7.90 23.10
C ALA A 393 -30.24 8.28 21.78
N LEU A 394 -30.56 9.56 21.60
CA LEU A 394 -31.05 10.08 20.33
C LEU A 394 -29.95 10.07 19.27
N TRP A 395 -28.75 10.52 19.64
CA TRP A 395 -27.57 10.50 18.77
C TRP A 395 -27.22 9.09 18.30
N GLN A 396 -27.10 8.12 19.22
CA GLN A 396 -26.71 6.74 18.88
C GLN A 396 -27.68 6.07 17.90
N ARG A 397 -28.99 6.30 18.05
CA ARG A 397 -30.00 5.77 17.13
C ARG A 397 -29.87 6.38 15.75
N TRP A 398 -29.81 7.71 15.68
CA TRP A 398 -29.65 8.40 14.41
C TRP A 398 -28.32 8.05 13.72
N GLU A 399 -27.22 7.99 14.47
CA GLU A 399 -25.90 7.60 13.96
C GLU A 399 -25.93 6.19 13.34
N ALA A 400 -26.58 5.22 13.99
CA ALA A 400 -26.72 3.87 13.46
C ALA A 400 -27.56 3.84 12.17
N GLU A 401 -28.67 4.58 12.13
CA GLU A 401 -29.53 4.70 10.94
C GLU A 401 -28.80 5.39 9.78
N PHE A 402 -28.06 6.47 10.05
CA PHE A 402 -27.25 7.18 9.06
C PHE A 402 -26.15 6.29 8.49
N ARG A 403 -25.38 5.61 9.35
CA ARG A 403 -24.33 4.67 8.92
C ARG A 403 -24.91 3.57 8.03
N SER A 404 -26.05 3.01 8.42
CA SER A 404 -26.74 1.98 7.64
C SER A 404 -27.18 2.50 6.28
N ALA A 405 -27.85 3.66 6.24
CA ALA A 405 -28.34 4.27 5.00
C ALA A 405 -27.20 4.68 4.05
N LEU A 406 -26.15 5.32 4.58
CA LEU A 406 -24.98 5.72 3.81
C LEU A 406 -24.26 4.48 3.27
N HIS A 407 -24.06 3.45 4.10
CA HIS A 407 -23.43 2.21 3.65
C HIS A 407 -24.25 1.50 2.56
N ALA A 408 -25.58 1.48 2.69
CA ALA A 408 -26.47 0.91 1.68
C ALA A 408 -26.34 1.64 0.34
N VAL A 409 -26.41 3.00 0.35
CA VAL A 409 -26.20 3.81 -0.85
C VAL A 409 -24.83 3.52 -1.46
N LEU A 410 -23.74 3.66 -0.69
CA LEU A 410 -22.38 3.46 -1.20
C LEU A 410 -22.17 2.04 -1.77
N THR A 411 -22.81 1.03 -1.19
CA THR A 411 -22.73 -0.35 -1.67
C THR A 411 -23.52 -0.53 -2.97
N THR A 412 -24.72 0.01 -3.07
CA THR A 412 -25.53 0.01 -4.30
C THR A 412 -24.81 0.72 -5.45
N LEU A 413 -24.22 1.89 -5.20
CA LEU A 413 -23.50 2.63 -6.22
C LEU A 413 -22.25 1.88 -6.70
N ALA A 414 -21.59 1.15 -5.80
CA ALA A 414 -20.49 0.27 -6.17
C ALA A 414 -20.94 -0.89 -7.09
N GLN A 415 -22.20 -1.34 -7.00
CA GLN A 415 -22.77 -2.44 -7.79
C GLN A 415 -23.15 -2.03 -9.22
N GLN A 416 -23.55 -0.78 -9.49
CA GLN A 416 -23.80 -0.33 -10.88
C GLN A 416 -22.53 -0.24 -11.73
N HIS A 417 -21.46 0.28 -11.14
CA HIS A 417 -20.16 0.32 -11.81
C HIS A 417 -19.50 -1.06 -11.87
N SER A 418 -20.01 -2.07 -11.16
CA SER A 418 -19.44 -3.42 -11.17
C SER A 418 -19.76 -4.19 -12.44
N ALA A 419 -20.86 -3.93 -13.16
CA ALA A 419 -21.20 -4.70 -14.37
C ALA A 419 -20.17 -4.56 -15.50
N SER A 420 -19.74 -3.34 -15.83
CA SER A 420 -18.70 -3.10 -16.86
C SER A 420 -17.31 -3.56 -16.41
N VAL A 421 -17.00 -3.43 -15.11
CA VAL A 421 -15.72 -3.91 -14.55
C VAL A 421 -15.70 -5.43 -14.43
N ALA A 422 -16.83 -6.07 -14.13
CA ALA A 422 -16.99 -7.52 -14.09
C ALA A 422 -16.80 -8.12 -15.49
N GLU A 423 -17.35 -7.50 -16.54
CA GLU A 423 -17.11 -7.93 -17.92
C GLU A 423 -15.62 -7.85 -18.29
N ALA A 424 -14.94 -6.75 -17.91
CA ALA A 424 -13.50 -6.62 -18.13
C ALA A 424 -12.68 -7.65 -17.31
N SER A 425 -13.02 -7.86 -16.04
CA SER A 425 -12.40 -8.88 -15.19
C SER A 425 -12.61 -10.29 -15.74
N GLU A 426 -13.80 -10.59 -16.25
CA GLU A 426 -14.11 -11.90 -16.83
C GLU A 426 -13.31 -12.14 -18.11
N LYS A 427 -13.21 -11.14 -19.00
CA LYS A 427 -12.37 -11.23 -20.20
C LYS A 427 -10.91 -11.51 -19.85
N ILE A 428 -10.38 -10.82 -18.84
CA ILE A 428 -9.03 -11.06 -18.34
C ILE A 428 -8.91 -12.48 -17.78
N ALA A 429 -9.88 -12.94 -16.99
CA ALA A 429 -9.86 -14.28 -16.40
C ALA A 429 -9.89 -15.39 -17.47
N VAL A 430 -10.71 -15.23 -18.52
CA VAL A 430 -10.78 -16.16 -19.66
C VAL A 430 -9.48 -16.17 -20.45
N GLN A 431 -8.87 -15.00 -20.69
CA GLN A 431 -7.56 -14.92 -21.34
C GLN A 431 -6.46 -15.64 -20.52
N LEU A 432 -6.47 -15.48 -19.19
CA LEU A 432 -5.55 -16.21 -18.30
C LEU A 432 -5.75 -17.71 -18.40
N ASP A 433 -6.98 -18.19 -18.49
CA ASP A 433 -7.28 -19.63 -18.63
C ASP A 433 -6.78 -20.19 -19.96
N HIS A 434 -6.87 -19.41 -21.04
CA HIS A 434 -6.33 -19.82 -22.33
C HIS A 434 -4.79 -19.89 -22.32
N LEU A 435 -4.12 -18.94 -21.69
CA LEU A 435 -2.65 -18.91 -21.61
C LEU A 435 -2.08 -19.92 -20.61
N ALA A 436 -2.82 -20.18 -19.53
CA ALA A 436 -2.44 -21.11 -18.49
C ALA A 436 -3.67 -21.95 -18.06
N PRO A 437 -3.97 -23.05 -18.77
CA PRO A 437 -5.16 -23.88 -18.50
C PRO A 437 -5.31 -24.38 -17.06
N ALA A 438 -4.21 -24.49 -16.30
CA ALA A 438 -4.25 -24.82 -14.87
C ALA A 438 -4.87 -23.73 -13.97
N LEU A 439 -5.14 -22.53 -14.51
CA LEU A 439 -5.87 -21.45 -13.84
C LEU A 439 -7.39 -21.58 -13.99
N ALA A 440 -7.89 -22.40 -14.92
CA ALA A 440 -9.33 -22.51 -15.18
C ALA A 440 -10.14 -23.00 -13.97
N THR A 441 -9.51 -23.74 -13.06
CA THR A 441 -10.12 -24.20 -11.80
C THR A 441 -10.02 -23.17 -10.67
N THR A 442 -9.32 -22.06 -10.89
CA THR A 442 -9.18 -20.97 -9.91
C THR A 442 -10.35 -20.01 -10.05
N PRO A 443 -11.21 -19.84 -9.03
CA PRO A 443 -12.48 -19.14 -9.19
C PRO A 443 -12.32 -17.63 -9.39
N ALA A 444 -11.42 -16.97 -8.65
CA ALA A 444 -11.33 -15.51 -8.64
C ALA A 444 -10.17 -15.01 -9.51
N LEU A 445 -10.38 -13.90 -10.23
CA LEU A 445 -9.32 -13.24 -11.00
C LEU A 445 -8.16 -12.79 -10.09
N SER A 446 -8.46 -12.37 -8.86
CA SER A 446 -7.44 -12.02 -7.85
C SER A 446 -6.50 -13.21 -7.61
N GLN A 447 -7.05 -14.39 -7.36
CA GLN A 447 -6.30 -15.61 -7.15
C GLN A 447 -5.51 -16.01 -8.42
N LYS A 448 -6.11 -15.93 -9.61
CA LYS A 448 -5.41 -16.21 -10.88
C LYS A 448 -4.20 -15.30 -11.06
N ALA A 449 -4.37 -13.99 -10.87
CA ALA A 449 -3.30 -13.01 -10.94
C ALA A 449 -2.21 -13.28 -9.90
N LEU A 450 -2.58 -13.55 -8.65
CA LEU A 450 -1.60 -13.89 -7.60
C LEU A 450 -0.83 -15.16 -7.95
N ARG A 451 -1.49 -16.23 -8.42
CA ARG A 451 -0.81 -17.48 -8.83
C ARG A 451 0.22 -17.27 -9.94
N VAL A 452 -0.02 -16.33 -10.86
CA VAL A 452 0.94 -15.91 -11.91
C VAL A 452 2.13 -15.18 -11.28
N LEU A 453 1.88 -14.16 -10.45
CA LEU A 453 2.93 -13.35 -9.86
C LEU A 453 3.80 -14.16 -8.88
N LEU A 454 3.17 -15.01 -8.07
CA LEU A 454 3.82 -15.92 -7.15
C LEU A 454 4.66 -16.99 -7.83
N GLN A 455 4.69 -17.09 -9.16
CA GLN A 455 5.59 -17.98 -9.90
C GLN A 455 6.56 -17.23 -10.82
N SER A 456 6.52 -15.90 -10.81
CA SER A 456 7.42 -15.08 -11.60
C SER A 456 8.86 -15.25 -11.11
N GLU A 457 9.75 -15.64 -12.02
CA GLU A 457 11.15 -15.88 -11.70
C GLU A 457 11.85 -14.60 -11.25
N GLY A 458 12.69 -14.71 -10.22
CA GLY A 458 13.38 -13.57 -9.61
C GLY A 458 12.52 -12.77 -8.63
N LEU A 459 11.20 -12.97 -8.58
CA LEU A 459 10.32 -12.32 -7.62
C LEU A 459 10.22 -13.09 -6.30
N HIS A 460 10.67 -12.46 -5.22
CA HIS A 460 10.65 -13.03 -3.87
C HIS A 460 9.27 -12.94 -3.20
N ALA A 461 8.65 -11.76 -3.18
CA ALA A 461 7.34 -11.61 -2.57
C ALA A 461 6.44 -10.58 -3.26
N VAL A 462 5.13 -10.85 -3.19
CA VAL A 462 4.05 -9.99 -3.66
C VAL A 462 3.34 -9.35 -2.47
N LEU A 463 3.29 -8.02 -2.43
CA LEU A 463 2.74 -7.25 -1.32
C LEU A 463 1.26 -6.96 -1.55
N LEU A 464 0.39 -7.56 -0.74
CA LEU A 464 -1.05 -7.48 -0.90
C LEU A 464 -1.71 -6.71 0.25
N GLY A 465 -2.52 -5.71 -0.08
CA GLY A 465 -3.27 -4.88 0.89
C GLY A 465 -4.48 -5.58 1.48
N MET A 466 -4.26 -6.56 2.36
CA MET A 466 -5.29 -7.44 2.93
C MET A 466 -5.98 -6.80 4.14
N ARG A 467 -7.02 -5.99 3.93
CA ARG A 467 -7.66 -5.19 4.99
C ARG A 467 -8.72 -5.91 5.82
N ARG A 468 -9.06 -7.14 5.46
CA ARG A 468 -10.09 -7.94 6.14
C ARG A 468 -9.64 -9.39 6.13
N ARG A 469 -10.04 -10.14 7.15
CA ARG A 469 -9.75 -11.58 7.26
C ARG A 469 -10.10 -12.37 5.99
N ALA A 470 -11.31 -12.19 5.45
CA ALA A 470 -11.75 -12.88 4.23
C ALA A 470 -10.81 -12.65 3.03
N TYR A 471 -10.16 -11.48 2.96
CA TYR A 471 -9.19 -11.21 1.90
C TYR A 471 -7.84 -11.91 2.15
N VAL A 472 -7.46 -12.09 3.43
CA VAL A 472 -6.31 -12.93 3.77
C VAL A 472 -6.58 -14.39 3.41
N GLU A 473 -7.78 -14.89 3.68
CA GLU A 473 -8.22 -16.25 3.32
C GLU A 473 -8.16 -16.46 1.79
N ASP A 474 -8.70 -15.53 1.00
CA ASP A 474 -8.61 -15.54 -0.47
C ASP A 474 -7.15 -15.59 -0.98
N ALA A 475 -6.28 -14.80 -0.35
CA ALA A 475 -4.87 -14.74 -0.72
C ALA A 475 -4.11 -16.03 -0.35
N LEU A 476 -4.42 -16.63 0.80
CA LEU A 476 -3.86 -17.90 1.25
C LEU A 476 -4.26 -19.05 0.31
N HIS A 477 -5.47 -19.04 -0.25
CA HIS A 477 -5.85 -20.01 -1.27
C HIS A 477 -4.95 -19.94 -2.50
N ALA A 478 -4.63 -18.73 -2.98
CA ALA A 478 -3.70 -18.55 -4.09
C ALA A 478 -2.26 -18.96 -3.74
N LEU A 479 -1.82 -18.67 -2.51
CA LEU A 479 -0.48 -18.98 -2.01
C LEU A 479 -0.24 -20.49 -1.83
N CYS A 480 -1.25 -21.22 -1.37
CA CYS A 480 -1.15 -22.65 -1.09
C CYS A 480 -1.57 -23.55 -2.26
N ALA A 481 -2.15 -22.98 -3.33
CA ALA A 481 -2.53 -23.73 -4.52
C ALA A 481 -1.30 -24.33 -5.21
N GLU A 482 -1.47 -25.52 -5.78
CA GLU A 482 -0.39 -26.17 -6.54
C GLU A 482 0.18 -25.24 -7.62
N PRO A 483 1.52 -25.24 -7.82
CA PRO A 483 2.16 -24.45 -8.87
C PRO A 483 1.55 -24.76 -10.24
N ILE A 484 1.55 -23.77 -11.12
CA ILE A 484 1.11 -23.94 -12.50
C ILE A 484 2.17 -24.79 -13.22
N PRO A 485 1.84 -25.98 -13.75
CA PRO A 485 2.81 -26.84 -14.41
C PRO A 485 3.38 -26.16 -15.66
N ASN A 486 4.70 -26.31 -15.90
CA ASN A 486 5.40 -25.75 -17.07
C ASN A 486 5.11 -24.25 -17.29
N PHE A 487 5.02 -23.50 -16.20
CA PHE A 487 4.66 -22.08 -16.25
C PHE A 487 5.71 -21.25 -16.99
N TYR A 488 5.42 -20.97 -18.25
CA TYR A 488 6.00 -19.85 -18.99
C TYR A 488 4.86 -18.92 -19.34
N PHE A 489 4.61 -17.93 -18.48
CA PHE A 489 3.68 -16.87 -18.81
C PHE A 489 4.40 -15.89 -19.73
N ASP A 490 4.15 -16.05 -21.02
CA ASP A 490 4.65 -15.11 -22.01
C ASP A 490 3.88 -13.79 -21.88
N PHE A 491 4.39 -12.89 -21.06
CA PHE A 491 3.85 -11.55 -20.93
C PHE A 491 3.89 -10.77 -22.26
N ASN A 492 4.55 -11.27 -23.32
CA ASN A 492 4.46 -10.68 -24.67
C ASN A 492 3.13 -10.95 -25.37
N LEU A 493 2.43 -12.03 -25.00
CA LEU A 493 1.07 -12.32 -25.47
C LEU A 493 0.01 -11.48 -24.73
N TRP A 494 0.43 -10.68 -23.75
CA TRP A 494 -0.42 -9.95 -22.80
C TRP A 494 -0.37 -8.43 -23.00
N ASN A 495 -0.59 -7.95 -24.23
CA ASN A 495 -0.48 -6.53 -24.56
C ASN A 495 -1.75 -5.86 -25.12
N ASP A 496 -2.82 -6.61 -25.40
CA ASP A 496 -4.09 -6.10 -25.95
C ASP A 496 -5.25 -6.16 -24.94
#